data_AF-A0A6I5RUW8-F1
#
_entry.id   AF-A0A6I5RUW8-F1
#
_cell.length_a   1.000
_cell.length_b   1.000
_cell.length_c   1.000
_cell.angle_alpha   90.00
_cell.angle_beta   90.00
_cell.angle_gamma   90.00
#
_symmetry.space_group_name_H-M   'P 1'
#
loop_
_entity.id
_entity.type
_entity.pdbx_description
1 polymer ?
#
loop_
_entity_poly.entity_id
_entity_poly.type
_entity_poly.pdbx_seq_one_letter_code
_entity_poly.pdbx_strand_id
1 'polypeptide(L)' 'MSATAPLLPAVESFLKRAPRMLIGADWVEATDGALMTLSNPATGEPLCQVPSATPADVERAVLAA' A
#
# COMPACT_ATOMS: atom_id res chain seq x y z
N MET A 1 2.57 1.01 -27.67
CA MET A 1 2.45 2.35 -27.05
C MET A 1 1.22 2.32 -26.16
N SER A 2 1.37 1.97 -24.89
CA SER A 2 0.22 1.92 -23.97
C SER A 2 -0.17 3.33 -23.60
N ALA A 3 -1.43 3.68 -23.86
CA ALA A 3 -2.01 4.95 -23.48
C ALA A 3 -2.22 4.97 -21.95
N THR A 4 -1.39 5.72 -21.24
CA THR A 4 -1.67 6.07 -19.83
C THR A 4 -2.89 6.99 -19.84
N ALA A 5 -4.06 6.44 -19.49
CA ALA A 5 -5.23 7.28 -19.25
C ALA A 5 -4.91 8.26 -18.10
N PRO A 6 -5.35 9.53 -18.20
CA PRO A 6 -5.08 10.50 -17.14
C PRO A 6 -5.72 10.03 -15.83
N LEU A 7 -4.94 10.05 -14.75
CA LEU A 7 -5.42 9.74 -13.42
C LEU A 7 -6.38 10.84 -12.95
N LEU A 8 -7.43 10.46 -12.22
CA LEU A 8 -8.28 11.43 -11.54
C LEU A 8 -7.49 12.10 -10.40
N PRO A 9 -7.70 13.39 -10.09
CA PRO A 9 -6.99 14.09 -9.02
C PRO A 9 -7.07 13.40 -7.65
N ALA A 10 -8.20 12.73 -7.37
CA ALA A 10 -8.39 11.94 -6.15
C ALA A 10 -7.47 10.71 -6.09
N VAL A 11 -7.23 10.05 -7.23
CA VAL A 11 -6.35 8.88 -7.31
C VAL A 11 -4.89 9.30 -7.17
N GLU A 12 -4.49 10.40 -7.79
CA GLU A 12 -3.14 10.95 -7.58
C GLU A 12 -2.89 11.31 -6.11
N SER A 13 -3.88 11.93 -5.46
CA SER A 13 -3.79 12.30 -4.05
C SER A 13 -3.71 11.06 -3.15
N PHE A 14 -4.44 9.99 -3.50
CA PHE A 14 -4.37 8.71 -2.81
C PHE A 14 -2.99 8.04 -2.95
N LEU A 15 -2.41 8.03 -4.16
CA LEU A 15 -1.07 7.46 -4.42
C LEU A 15 0.06 8.26 -3.74
N LYS A 16 -0.10 9.58 -3.63
CA LYS A 16 0.85 10.45 -2.91
C LYS A 16 0.79 10.28 -1.40
N ARG A 17 -0.33 9.78 -0.86
CA ARG A 17 -0.45 9.47 0.56
C ARG A 17 0.35 8.20 0.84
N ALA A 18 1.25 8.21 1.83
CA ALA A 18 1.90 7.00 2.32
C ALA A 18 0.82 5.98 2.75
N PRO A 19 0.67 4.86 2.03
CA PRO A 19 -0.30 3.82 2.36
C PRO A 19 0.02 3.21 3.72
N ARG A 20 -1.02 2.86 4.47
CA ARG A 20 -0.91 2.18 5.77
C ARG A 20 -1.80 0.93 5.76
N MET A 21 -1.50 -0.03 6.61
CA MET A 21 -2.36 -1.20 6.81
C MET A 21 -3.49 -0.86 7.77
N LEU A 22 -4.69 -1.39 7.52
CA LEU A 22 -5.79 -1.29 8.45
C LEU A 22 -5.87 -2.58 9.26
N ILE A 23 -5.60 -2.50 10.56
CA ILE A 23 -5.65 -3.63 11.49
C ILE A 23 -6.61 -3.25 12.62
N GLY A 24 -7.72 -3.97 12.76
CA GLY A 24 -8.83 -3.56 13.63
C GLY A 24 -9.43 -2.22 13.17
N ALA A 25 -9.35 -1.20 14.01
CA ALA A 25 -9.83 0.16 13.70
C ALA A 25 -8.69 1.14 13.32
N ASP A 26 -7.43 0.68 13.33
CA ASP A 26 -6.27 1.56 13.27
C ASP A 26 -5.48 1.45 11.95
N TRP A 27 -5.00 2.60 11.48
CA TRP A 27 -4.08 2.69 10.34
C TRP A 27 -2.64 2.62 10.80
N VAL A 28 -2.01 1.48 10.62
CA VAL A 28 -0.69 1.13 11.16
C VAL A 28 0.34 0.91 10.05
N GLU A 29 1.61 1.08 10.40
CA GLU A 29 2.75 0.66 9.58
C GLU A 29 3.09 -0.82 9.87
N ALA A 30 4.00 -1.39 9.07
CA ALA A 30 4.53 -2.72 9.32
C ALA A 30 5.28 -2.75 10.65
N THR A 31 5.19 -3.86 11.38
CA THR A 31 5.83 -3.98 12.71
C THR A 31 7.36 -3.77 12.65
N ASP A 32 7.98 -4.18 11.54
CA ASP A 32 9.41 -4.01 11.27
C ASP A 32 9.75 -2.75 10.44
N GLY A 33 8.75 -1.94 10.10
CA GLY A 33 8.89 -0.76 9.23
C GLY A 33 9.21 -1.09 7.77
N ALA A 34 9.13 -2.36 7.36
CA ALA A 34 9.45 -2.74 5.99
C ALA A 34 8.40 -2.20 5.01
N LEU A 35 8.88 -1.69 3.88
CA LEU A 35 8.06 -1.24 2.76
C LEU A 35 8.34 -2.10 1.53
N MET A 36 7.29 -2.39 0.78
CA MET A 36 7.33 -3.08 -0.50
C MET A 36 6.94 -2.10 -1.62
N THR A 37 7.70 -2.11 -2.72
CA THR A 37 7.36 -1.34 -3.91
C THR A 37 6.25 -2.04 -4.69
N LEU A 38 5.14 -1.35 -4.90
CA LEU A 38 4.08 -1.78 -5.80
C LEU A 38 4.41 -1.28 -7.21
N SER A 39 4.56 -2.19 -8.17
CA SER A 39 4.80 -1.85 -9.58
C SER A 39 3.52 -1.89 -10.41
N ASN A 40 3.47 -1.06 -11.45
CA ASN A 40 2.40 -1.09 -12.44
C ASN A 40 2.61 -2.32 -13.34
N PRO A 41 1.68 -3.29 -13.39
CA PRO A 41 1.86 -4.50 -14.20
C PRO A 41 1.87 -4.22 -15.71
N ALA A 42 1.36 -3.07 -16.16
CA ALA A 42 1.34 -2.70 -17.58
C ALA A 42 2.64 -2.03 -18.06
N THR A 43 3.37 -1.34 -17.17
CA THR A 43 4.59 -0.58 -17.54
C THR A 43 5.85 -1.09 -16.84
N GLY A 44 5.71 -1.83 -15.74
CA GLY A 44 6.81 -2.26 -14.87
C GLY A 44 7.34 -1.17 -13.94
N GLU A 45 6.83 0.05 -14.03
CA GLU A 45 7.30 1.20 -13.25
C GLU A 45 6.75 1.17 -11.81
N PRO A 46 7.50 1.70 -10.82
CA PRO A 46 7.03 1.80 -9.45
C PRO A 46 5.84 2.78 -9.35
N LEU A 47 4.72 2.31 -8.78
CA LEU A 47 3.54 3.13 -8.48
C LEU A 47 3.68 3.84 -7.13
N CYS A 48 3.92 3.08 -6.07
CA CYS A 48 4.09 3.58 -4.70
C CYS A 48 4.77 2.54 -3.81
N GLN A 49 5.03 2.91 -2.55
CA GLN A 49 5.48 2.00 -1.51
C GLN A 49 4.32 1.69 -0.57
N VAL A 50 4.16 0.42 -0.18
CA VAL A 50 3.15 -0.03 0.78
C VAL A 50 3.83 -0.78 1.93
N PRO A 51 3.29 -0.78 3.16
CA PRO A 51 3.86 -1.58 4.24
C PRO A 51 3.86 -3.07 3.89
N SER A 52 4.98 -3.73 4.17
CA SER A 52 5.12 -5.17 4.00
C SER A 52 4.73 -5.87 5.29
N ALA A 53 3.54 -6.47 5.33
CA ALA A 53 3.04 -7.15 6.52
C ALA A 53 3.97 -8.31 6.94
N THR A 54 4.37 -8.30 8.20
CA THR A 54 5.07 -9.39 8.88
C THR A 54 4.08 -10.41 9.45
N PRO A 55 4.53 -11.62 9.85
CA PRO A 55 3.68 -12.56 10.58
C PRO A 55 3.03 -11.95 11.83
N ALA A 56 3.74 -11.05 12.54
CA ALA A 56 3.20 -10.36 13.72
C ALA A 56 2.06 -9.40 13.35
N ASP A 57 2.14 -8.73 12.20
CA ASP A 57 1.03 -7.90 11.68
C ASP A 57 -0.20 -8.76 11.40
N VAL A 58 0.00 -9.95 10.83
CA VAL A 58 -1.07 -10.91 10.56
C VAL A 58 -1.71 -11.40 11.86
N GLU A 59 -0.92 -11.77 12.87
CA GLU A 59 -1.44 -12.17 14.18
C GLU A 59 -2.28 -11.07 14.83
N ARG A 60 -1.82 -9.81 14.78
CA ARG A 60 -2.59 -8.66 15.28
C ARG A 60 -3.92 -8.49 14.53
N ALA A 61 -3.92 -8.68 13.22
CA ALA A 61 -5.14 -8.63 12.41
C ALA A 61 -6.12 -9.75 12.75
N VAL A 62 -5.63 -10.97 13.00
CA VAL A 62 -6.46 -12.10 13.42
C VAL A 62 -7.08 -11.86 14.79
N LEU A 63 -6.33 -11.30 15.75
CA LEU A 63 -6.85 -11.00 17.08
C LEU A 63 -7.87 -9.85 17.11
N ALA A 64 -7.86 -8.99 16.10
CA ALA A 64 -8.74 -7.82 16.00
C ALA A 64 -10.02 -8.07 15.17
N ALA A 65 -10.15 -9.23 14.51
CA ALA A 65 -11.29 -9.62 13.67
C ALA A 65 -12.44 -10.20 14.49
#